data_AF-A0A8C7BL42-F1
#
_entry.id   AF-A0A8C7BL42-F1
#
_cell.length_a   1.000
_cell.length_b   1.000
_cell.length_c   1.000
_cell.angle_alpha   90.00
_cell.angle_beta   90.00
_cell.angle_gamma   90.00
#
_symmetry.space_group_name_H-M   'P 1'
#
loop_
_entity.id
_entity.type
_entity.pdbx_description
1 polymer ?
#
loop_
_entity_poly.entity_id
_entity_poly.type
_entity_poly.pdbx_seq_one_letter_code
_entity_poly.pdbx_strand_id
1 'polypeptide(L)'
;MPRGGGLMAPGARPLLLLVVWTLAALARRGLAEAGDGGWQWRGPGAPAALTEEQSCAVERRADLSYSEFVQHYAFSRPVILQGLTDNSRFRALCSRERLLASFGDSMVRLSTANTYSYRKVDLPFQEYVDHLLHPQDPTSLGNDTLYFFGDNNFSEWASLFQHYSPPPFSLLGTTTAYSFGIAGAGSGVPFHWHGPGFSEVIYGRKRWFLYPPEKTPEFHPNKTTLAWLQDIYPTLVPSAKPLECTVQAGEVLYFPDRWWHATLNLDTSVFISTFLN
;
A
#
# COMPACT_ATOMS: atom_id res chain seq x y z
N MET A 1 -65.54 47.31 -8.15
CA MET A 1 -65.56 47.67 -9.59
C MET A 1 -64.74 48.94 -9.77
N PRO A 2 -64.03 49.16 -10.89
CA PRO A 2 -63.15 48.25 -11.61
C PRO A 2 -61.78 48.88 -11.99
N ARG A 3 -60.84 48.02 -12.45
CA ARG A 3 -59.89 48.15 -13.58
C ARG A 3 -59.04 49.44 -13.69
N GLY A 4 -57.71 49.39 -13.82
CA GLY A 4 -56.86 48.44 -14.54
C GLY A 4 -56.18 49.17 -15.70
N GLY A 5 -54.87 49.03 -15.85
CA GLY A 5 -54.11 49.59 -16.98
C GLY A 5 -52.61 49.59 -16.72
N GLY A 6 -51.90 48.62 -17.28
CA GLY A 6 -50.46 48.45 -17.11
C GLY A 6 -49.62 49.04 -18.25
N LEU A 7 -48.34 48.65 -18.17
CA LEU A 7 -47.28 48.56 -19.19
C LEU A 7 -46.13 49.58 -19.14
N MET A 8 -44.95 48.96 -19.05
CA MET A 8 -43.66 49.25 -19.70
C MET A 8 -42.48 49.43 -18.73
N ALA A 9 -41.61 48.42 -18.74
CA ALA A 9 -40.19 48.51 -18.39
C ALA A 9 -39.44 49.26 -19.53
N PRO A 10 -38.26 49.86 -19.30
CA PRO A 10 -37.02 49.05 -19.21
C PRO A 10 -35.91 49.62 -18.31
N GLY A 11 -34.92 48.78 -17.96
CA GLY A 11 -33.55 49.27 -17.68
C GLY A 11 -32.79 48.59 -16.53
N ALA A 12 -31.82 47.73 -16.91
CA ALA A 12 -30.46 47.51 -16.34
C ALA A 12 -30.28 47.47 -14.80
N ARG A 13 -29.56 46.56 -14.14
CA ARG A 13 -28.61 45.46 -14.44
C ARG A 13 -28.44 44.69 -13.11
N PRO A 14 -28.26 43.36 -13.06
CA PRO A 14 -27.91 42.66 -11.82
C PRO A 14 -26.38 42.75 -11.60
N LEU A 15 -25.95 43.16 -10.40
CA LEU A 15 -24.55 43.00 -10.00
C LEU A 15 -24.34 41.57 -9.50
N LEU A 16 -23.47 40.88 -10.22
CA LEU A 16 -23.00 39.51 -10.04
C LEU A 16 -22.39 39.33 -8.64
N LEU A 17 -23.00 38.52 -7.78
CA LEU A 17 -22.35 37.93 -6.59
C LEU A 17 -22.29 36.41 -6.77
N LEU A 18 -21.44 36.00 -7.69
CA LEU A 18 -20.97 34.63 -7.85
C LEU A 18 -19.51 34.75 -8.21
N VAL A 19 -18.63 34.27 -7.33
CA VAL A 19 -17.33 33.62 -7.56
C VAL A 19 -16.49 33.78 -6.30
N VAL A 20 -16.63 32.84 -5.34
CA VAL A 20 -15.54 32.48 -4.42
C VAL A 20 -15.35 30.94 -4.36
N TRP A 21 -16.13 30.15 -5.11
CA TRP A 21 -16.04 28.69 -5.10
C TRP A 21 -15.04 28.07 -6.10
N THR A 22 -14.19 28.87 -6.75
CA THR A 22 -13.23 28.32 -7.74
C THR A 22 -11.79 28.23 -7.26
N LEU A 23 -11.37 28.94 -6.20
CA LEU A 23 -9.97 28.87 -5.74
C LEU A 23 -9.67 27.64 -4.86
N ALA A 24 -10.65 27.13 -4.10
CA ALA A 24 -10.49 25.89 -3.34
C ALA A 24 -10.49 24.62 -4.23
N ALA A 25 -11.14 24.68 -5.40
CA ALA A 25 -11.13 23.60 -6.39
C ALA A 25 -9.85 23.58 -7.24
N LEU A 26 -9.19 24.75 -7.42
CA LEU A 26 -7.90 24.85 -8.11
C LEU A 26 -6.73 24.46 -7.20
N ALA A 27 -6.80 24.70 -5.89
CA ALA A 27 -5.81 24.19 -4.93
C ALA A 27 -5.86 22.66 -4.77
N ARG A 28 -7.00 22.01 -5.08
CA ARG A 28 -7.15 20.55 -5.10
C ARG A 28 -6.74 19.89 -6.42
N ARG A 29 -6.40 20.67 -7.45
CA ARG A 29 -5.94 20.16 -8.76
C ARG A 29 -4.41 20.07 -8.89
N GLY A 30 -3.67 20.40 -7.83
CA GLY A 30 -2.20 20.34 -7.77
C GLY A 30 -1.62 19.07 -7.12
N LEU A 31 -2.45 18.19 -6.54
CA LEU A 31 -2.05 16.83 -6.17
C LEU A 31 -2.26 15.97 -7.43
N ALA A 32 -1.23 15.98 -8.26
CA ALA A 32 -1.17 15.38 -9.59
C ALA A 32 -1.89 14.03 -9.69
N GLU A 33 -2.46 13.75 -10.87
CA GLU A 33 -2.61 12.40 -11.41
C GLU A 33 -1.25 11.69 -11.32
N ALA A 34 -0.93 11.15 -10.16
CA ALA A 34 0.30 10.43 -9.96
C ALA A 34 0.01 9.02 -10.44
N GLY A 35 0.28 8.78 -11.72
CA GLY A 35 0.09 7.49 -12.38
C GLY A 35 0.77 6.34 -11.63
N ASP A 36 0.62 5.15 -12.18
CA ASP A 36 1.17 3.89 -11.68
C ASP A 36 2.72 3.82 -11.63
N GLY A 37 3.43 4.91 -11.91
CA GLY A 37 4.90 4.94 -11.98
C GLY A 37 5.48 4.19 -13.18
N GLY A 38 4.66 3.81 -14.15
CA GLY A 38 5.05 2.94 -15.26
C GLY A 38 5.10 1.46 -14.90
N TRP A 39 4.49 1.04 -13.78
CA TRP A 39 4.50 -0.33 -13.28
C TRP A 39 3.36 -1.22 -13.79
N GLN A 40 2.48 -0.70 -14.65
CA GLN A 40 1.44 -1.48 -15.34
C GLN A 40 2.01 -2.71 -16.03
N TRP A 41 1.40 -3.86 -15.76
CA TRP A 41 1.65 -5.08 -16.51
C TRP A 41 1.16 -4.91 -17.95
N ARG A 42 2.05 -5.17 -18.92
CA ARG A 42 1.77 -5.06 -20.37
C ARG A 42 1.85 -6.39 -21.12
N GLY A 43 2.09 -7.49 -20.40
CA GLY A 43 2.16 -8.82 -21.01
C GLY A 43 0.79 -9.42 -21.32
N PRO A 44 0.76 -10.59 -21.99
CA PRO A 44 -0.47 -11.31 -22.30
C PRO A 44 -1.20 -11.75 -21.02
N GLY A 45 -2.53 -11.71 -21.06
CA GLY A 45 -3.38 -11.95 -19.89
C GLY A 45 -3.47 -10.71 -19.00
N ALA A 46 -4.61 -10.02 -19.05
CA ALA A 46 -4.90 -9.03 -18.02
C ALA A 46 -4.98 -9.76 -16.68
N PRO A 47 -4.40 -9.22 -15.59
CA PRO A 47 -4.62 -9.79 -14.27
C PRO A 47 -6.13 -9.90 -14.07
N ALA A 48 -6.61 -11.07 -13.64
CA ALA A 48 -8.00 -11.16 -13.20
C ALA A 48 -8.20 -10.06 -12.15
N ALA A 49 -9.24 -9.22 -12.33
CA ALA A 49 -9.48 -8.11 -11.42
C ALA A 49 -9.60 -8.66 -10.00
N LEU A 50 -8.59 -8.39 -9.16
CA LEU A 50 -8.58 -8.86 -7.79
C LEU A 50 -9.56 -8.02 -7.00
N THR A 51 -10.49 -8.69 -6.34
CA THR A 51 -11.56 -8.04 -5.60
C THR A 51 -10.97 -7.31 -4.39
N GLU A 52 -11.29 -6.03 -4.24
CA GLU A 52 -11.08 -5.28 -3.00
C GLU A 52 -12.06 -5.72 -1.90
N GLU A 53 -11.82 -5.30 -0.67
CA GLU A 53 -12.81 -5.42 0.39
C GLU A 53 -14.03 -4.53 0.11
N GLN A 54 -15.19 -4.92 0.64
CA GLN A 54 -16.40 -4.09 0.52
C GLN A 54 -16.32 -2.84 1.39
N SER A 55 -15.68 -2.95 2.56
CA SER A 55 -15.42 -1.85 3.47
C SER A 55 -14.13 -2.08 4.25
N CYS A 56 -13.37 -1.01 4.44
CA CYS A 56 -12.16 -1.03 5.24
C CYS A 56 -12.51 -1.03 6.73
N ALA A 57 -11.99 -2.01 7.48
CA ALA A 57 -12.18 -2.15 8.92
C ALA A 57 -11.07 -1.48 9.76
N VAL A 58 -10.02 -0.95 9.12
CA VAL A 58 -8.89 -0.28 9.79
C VAL A 58 -9.11 1.22 9.77
N GLU A 59 -8.95 1.86 10.93
CA GLU A 59 -9.11 3.32 11.06
C GLU A 59 -8.04 4.08 10.26
N ARG A 60 -8.45 5.16 9.58
CA ARG A 60 -7.55 6.10 8.89
C ARG A 60 -7.37 7.38 9.70
N ARG A 61 -6.12 7.84 9.85
CA ARG A 61 -5.75 9.05 10.59
C ARG A 61 -4.76 9.89 9.78
N ALA A 62 -5.10 11.16 9.56
CA ALA A 62 -4.19 12.13 8.93
C ALA A 62 -3.46 13.01 9.95
N ASP A 63 -4.15 13.35 11.04
CA ASP A 63 -3.63 14.18 12.13
C ASP A 63 -3.53 13.33 13.39
N LEU A 64 -2.40 12.62 13.55
CA LEU A 64 -2.14 11.77 14.71
C LEU A 64 -0.91 12.28 15.46
N SER A 65 -1.08 12.68 16.71
CA SER A 65 0.05 13.02 17.59
C SER A 65 0.76 11.76 18.10
N TYR A 66 2.02 11.90 18.52
CA TYR A 66 2.76 10.80 19.13
C TYR A 66 2.06 10.24 20.38
N SER A 67 1.47 11.10 21.22
CA SER A 67 0.75 10.65 22.42
C SER A 67 -0.49 9.83 22.08
N GLU A 68 -1.27 10.25 21.09
CA GLU A 68 -2.43 9.47 20.64
C GLU A 68 -2.00 8.15 20.00
N PHE A 69 -0.90 8.16 19.22
CA PHE A 69 -0.33 6.95 18.64
C PHE A 69 0.00 5.93 19.73
N VAL A 70 0.76 6.34 20.75
CA VAL A 70 1.16 5.47 21.87
C VAL A 70 -0.05 4.98 22.67
N GLN A 71 -1.00 5.86 22.98
CA GLN A 71 -2.15 5.54 23.83
C GLN A 71 -3.16 4.63 23.14
N HIS A 72 -3.36 4.76 21.83
CA HIS A 72 -4.49 4.12 21.14
C HIS A 72 -4.09 3.04 20.13
N TYR A 73 -2.83 3.00 19.67
CA TYR A 73 -2.44 2.16 18.54
C TYR A 73 -1.18 1.33 18.81
N ALA A 74 -0.09 1.95 19.28
CA ALA A 74 1.24 1.33 19.39
C ALA A 74 1.23 -0.10 19.95
N PHE A 75 0.43 -0.36 20.98
CA PHE A 75 0.34 -1.65 21.67
C PHE A 75 -1.06 -2.28 21.63
N SER A 76 -1.96 -1.75 20.80
CA SER A 76 -3.36 -2.13 20.84
C SER A 76 -3.87 -2.63 19.49
N ARG A 77 -3.82 -1.78 18.45
CA ARG A 77 -4.50 -2.08 17.18
C ARG A 77 -3.86 -1.39 15.98
N PRO A 78 -4.02 -1.94 14.76
CA PRO A 78 -3.55 -1.32 13.53
C PRO A 78 -4.21 0.03 13.23
N VAL A 79 -3.52 0.87 12.46
CA VAL A 79 -4.02 2.15 11.95
C VAL A 79 -3.40 2.46 10.59
N ILE A 80 -4.17 3.08 9.71
CA ILE A 80 -3.66 3.63 8.44
C ILE A 80 -3.41 5.12 8.63
N LEU A 81 -2.19 5.54 8.32
CA LEU A 81 -1.70 6.90 8.46
C LEU A 81 -1.65 7.57 7.09
N GLN A 82 -2.06 8.84 7.03
CA GLN A 82 -2.14 9.61 5.79
C GLN A 82 -1.44 10.95 5.98
N GLY A 83 -0.63 11.38 5.01
CA GLY A 83 -0.09 12.74 4.98
C GLY A 83 0.86 13.12 6.12
N LEU A 84 1.40 12.16 6.88
CA LEU A 84 2.35 12.43 7.97
C LEU A 84 3.76 12.79 7.47
N THR A 85 4.13 12.30 6.29
CA THR A 85 5.45 12.53 5.67
C THR A 85 5.29 12.90 4.20
N ASP A 86 6.21 13.71 3.68
CA ASP A 86 6.28 14.02 2.25
C ASP A 86 7.33 13.15 1.57
N ASN A 87 6.88 12.04 1.00
CA ASN A 87 7.70 11.12 0.20
C ASN A 87 7.56 11.37 -1.32
N SER A 88 7.13 12.56 -1.77
CA SER A 88 6.95 12.87 -3.19
C SER A 88 8.20 12.63 -4.04
N ARG A 89 9.38 13.05 -3.56
CA ARG A 89 10.66 12.80 -4.21
C ARG A 89 11.00 11.30 -4.25
N PHE A 90 10.86 10.61 -3.13
CA PHE A 90 11.10 9.17 -3.04
C PHE A 90 10.21 8.41 -4.02
N ARG A 91 8.91 8.72 -4.03
CA ARG A 91 7.94 8.17 -4.98
C ARG A 91 8.37 8.39 -6.43
N ALA A 92 8.77 9.61 -6.80
CA ALA A 92 9.24 9.89 -8.16
C ALA A 92 10.46 9.04 -8.54
N LEU A 93 11.42 8.85 -7.62
CA LEU A 93 12.60 7.99 -7.82
C LEU A 93 12.24 6.50 -7.94
N CYS A 94 11.13 6.08 -7.34
CA CYS A 94 10.60 4.72 -7.43
C CYS A 94 9.82 4.41 -8.72
N SER A 95 9.83 5.28 -9.73
CA SER A 95 9.24 4.96 -11.04
C SER A 95 10.04 3.85 -11.74
N ARG A 96 9.37 3.07 -12.61
CA ARG A 96 10.01 1.95 -13.34
C ARG A 96 11.25 2.39 -14.08
N GLU A 97 11.14 3.47 -14.84
CA GLU A 97 12.24 4.04 -15.61
C GLU A 97 13.44 4.41 -14.73
N ARG A 98 13.20 5.12 -13.62
CA ARG A 98 14.29 5.61 -12.76
C ARG A 98 14.95 4.50 -11.96
N LEU A 99 14.19 3.53 -11.47
CA LEU A 99 14.77 2.37 -10.77
C LEU A 99 15.59 1.52 -11.73
N LEU A 100 15.11 1.23 -12.95
CA LEU A 100 15.89 0.48 -13.93
C LEU A 100 17.16 1.24 -14.36
N ALA A 101 17.06 2.55 -14.58
CA ALA A 101 18.23 3.35 -14.96
C ALA A 101 19.30 3.41 -13.86
N SER A 102 18.90 3.36 -12.58
CA SER A 102 19.83 3.53 -11.45
C SER A 102 20.32 2.19 -10.87
N PHE A 103 19.48 1.16 -10.91
CA PHE A 103 19.68 -0.12 -10.22
C PHE A 103 19.50 -1.33 -11.12
N GLY A 104 19.32 -1.18 -12.43
CA GLY A 104 19.05 -2.30 -13.35
C GLY A 104 20.07 -3.44 -13.24
N ASP A 105 21.35 -3.10 -13.15
CA ASP A 105 22.45 -4.06 -13.00
C ASP A 105 22.72 -4.48 -11.54
N SER A 106 22.07 -3.83 -10.57
CA SER A 106 22.23 -4.16 -9.16
C SER A 106 21.65 -5.54 -8.85
N MET A 107 22.37 -6.31 -8.03
CA MET A 107 21.89 -7.61 -7.61
C MET A 107 20.79 -7.45 -6.56
N VAL A 108 19.65 -8.07 -6.81
CA VAL A 108 18.53 -8.14 -5.85
C VAL A 108 18.32 -9.56 -5.40
N ARG A 109 17.96 -9.71 -4.13
CA ARG A 109 17.57 -10.98 -3.54
C ARG A 109 16.05 -11.11 -3.57
N LEU A 110 15.55 -12.06 -4.35
CA LEU A 110 14.15 -12.47 -4.31
C LEU A 110 13.93 -13.49 -3.21
N SER A 111 12.73 -13.44 -2.65
CA SER A 111 12.28 -14.35 -1.60
C SER A 111 11.05 -15.09 -2.07
N THR A 112 10.88 -16.34 -1.63
CA THR A 112 9.60 -17.03 -1.83
C THR A 112 8.48 -16.39 -1.01
N ALA A 113 7.30 -16.33 -1.60
CA ALA A 113 6.12 -15.70 -1.03
C ALA A 113 5.40 -16.54 0.04
N ASN A 114 6.01 -17.61 0.54
CA ASN A 114 5.46 -18.38 1.65
C ASN A 114 5.86 -17.78 3.01
N THR A 115 5.19 -18.19 4.10
CA THR A 115 5.35 -17.62 5.46
C THR A 115 6.80 -17.45 5.93
N TYR A 116 7.70 -18.35 5.52
CA TYR A 116 9.09 -18.37 5.99
C TYR A 116 10.13 -17.97 4.92
N SER A 117 9.68 -17.68 3.69
CA SER A 117 10.57 -17.26 2.59
C SER A 117 11.83 -18.13 2.41
N TYR A 118 11.68 -19.47 2.48
CA TYR A 118 12.80 -20.41 2.57
C TYR A 118 13.82 -20.33 1.44
N ARG A 119 13.38 -20.07 0.21
CA ARG A 119 14.27 -20.01 -0.95
C ARG A 119 14.57 -18.55 -1.29
N LYS A 120 15.85 -18.27 -1.46
CA LYS A 120 16.38 -16.99 -1.91
C LYS A 120 17.03 -17.17 -3.28
N VAL A 121 16.82 -16.20 -4.17
CA VAL A 121 17.43 -16.19 -5.51
C VAL A 121 17.98 -14.81 -5.77
N ASP A 122 19.26 -14.72 -6.10
CA ASP A 122 19.92 -13.47 -6.42
C ASP A 122 20.03 -13.34 -7.95
N LEU A 123 19.61 -12.20 -8.50
CA LEU A 123 19.70 -11.86 -9.92
C LEU A 123 19.73 -10.34 -10.11
N PRO A 124 20.14 -9.82 -11.29
CA PRO A 124 20.02 -8.40 -11.60
C PRO A 124 18.57 -7.91 -11.49
N PHE A 125 18.39 -6.70 -10.99
CA PHE A 125 17.08 -6.09 -10.83
C PHE A 125 16.32 -5.99 -12.17
N GLN A 126 17.02 -5.67 -13.25
CA GLN A 126 16.42 -5.62 -14.58
C GLN A 126 15.88 -6.98 -15.03
N GLU A 127 16.62 -8.06 -14.78
CA GLU A 127 16.18 -9.42 -15.09
C GLU A 127 14.90 -9.79 -14.31
N TYR A 128 14.83 -9.40 -13.03
CA TYR A 128 13.61 -9.55 -12.23
C TYR A 128 12.42 -8.81 -12.87
N VAL A 129 12.59 -7.53 -13.19
CA VAL A 129 11.52 -6.68 -13.72
C VAL A 129 11.04 -7.14 -15.10
N ASP A 130 11.94 -7.60 -15.96
CA ASP A 130 11.60 -7.96 -17.34
C ASP A 130 11.04 -9.38 -17.47
N HIS A 131 11.39 -10.31 -16.57
CA HIS A 131 11.07 -11.73 -16.74
C HIS A 131 10.27 -12.37 -15.61
N LEU A 132 10.36 -11.86 -14.38
CA LEU A 132 9.74 -12.49 -13.20
C LEU A 132 8.68 -11.62 -12.53
N LEU A 133 8.65 -10.32 -12.82
CA LEU A 133 7.63 -9.40 -12.31
C LEU A 133 6.35 -9.49 -13.17
N HIS A 134 5.53 -10.50 -12.89
CA HIS A 134 4.25 -10.73 -13.55
C HIS A 134 3.14 -11.02 -12.54
N PRO A 135 1.86 -10.98 -12.95
CA PRO A 135 0.76 -11.39 -12.09
C PRO A 135 0.92 -12.83 -11.61
N GLN A 136 0.47 -13.06 -10.38
CA GLN A 136 0.45 -14.37 -9.73
C GLN A 136 -0.40 -15.36 -10.53
N ASP A 137 0.15 -16.55 -10.79
CA ASP A 137 -0.64 -17.69 -11.26
C ASP A 137 -1.49 -18.21 -10.07
N PRO A 138 -2.83 -18.22 -10.16
CA PRO A 138 -3.71 -18.70 -9.09
C PRO A 138 -3.47 -20.16 -8.67
N THR A 139 -2.86 -20.97 -9.55
CA THR A 139 -2.57 -22.38 -9.30
C THR A 139 -1.21 -22.63 -8.65
N SER A 140 -0.33 -21.61 -8.66
CA SER A 140 1.01 -21.73 -8.10
C SER A 140 1.02 -21.62 -6.58
N LEU A 141 1.97 -22.33 -5.96
CA LEU A 141 2.18 -22.29 -4.51
C LEU A 141 3.04 -21.09 -4.11
N GLY A 142 2.97 -20.70 -2.83
CA GLY A 142 3.75 -19.56 -2.32
C GLY A 142 5.26 -19.81 -2.34
N ASN A 143 5.69 -21.07 -2.22
CA ASN A 143 7.10 -21.46 -2.33
C ASN A 143 7.62 -21.46 -3.79
N ASP A 144 6.74 -21.40 -4.78
CA ASP A 144 7.10 -21.30 -6.20
C ASP A 144 7.03 -19.84 -6.71
N THR A 145 6.49 -18.95 -5.88
CA THR A 145 6.33 -17.53 -6.19
C THR A 145 7.50 -16.73 -5.63
N LEU A 146 8.26 -16.04 -6.50
CA LEU A 146 9.36 -15.17 -6.10
C LEU A 146 8.98 -13.70 -6.27
N TYR A 147 9.29 -12.87 -5.26
CA TYR A 147 9.25 -11.43 -5.43
C TYR A 147 10.31 -10.72 -4.58
N PHE A 148 10.58 -9.46 -4.91
CA PHE A 148 11.65 -8.68 -4.28
C PHE A 148 11.16 -8.06 -2.96
N PHE A 149 11.66 -8.56 -1.83
CA PHE A 149 11.34 -8.06 -0.48
C PHE A 149 12.28 -8.65 0.59
N GLY A 150 12.49 -7.90 1.68
CA GLY A 150 13.06 -8.36 2.94
C GLY A 150 14.57 -8.17 3.04
N ASP A 151 15.33 -8.67 2.07
CA ASP A 151 16.79 -8.75 2.13
C ASP A 151 17.48 -7.71 1.24
N ASN A 152 17.10 -6.44 1.39
CA ASN A 152 17.75 -5.38 0.62
C ASN A 152 19.20 -5.19 1.06
N ASN A 153 20.12 -5.05 0.09
CA ASN A 153 21.48 -4.60 0.36
C ASN A 153 21.47 -3.08 0.66
N PHE A 154 21.41 -2.71 1.94
CA PHE A 154 21.31 -1.32 2.36
C PHE A 154 22.40 -0.40 1.79
N SER A 155 23.62 -0.92 1.58
CA SER A 155 24.72 -0.14 1.01
C SER A 155 24.46 0.21 -0.46
N GLU A 156 23.96 -0.77 -1.22
CA GLU A 156 23.70 -0.62 -2.66
C GLU A 156 22.47 0.26 -2.91
N TRP A 157 21.47 0.15 -2.03
CA TRP A 157 20.21 0.92 -2.12
C TRP A 157 20.22 2.23 -1.32
N ALA A 158 21.34 2.58 -0.68
CA ALA A 158 21.46 3.77 0.18
C ALA A 158 21.10 5.07 -0.53
N SER A 159 21.48 5.20 -1.81
CA SER A 159 21.20 6.38 -2.64
C SER A 159 19.71 6.62 -2.87
N LEU A 160 18.89 5.55 -2.80
CA LEU A 160 17.44 5.64 -2.82
C LEU A 160 16.87 5.88 -1.41
N PHE A 161 17.33 5.10 -0.42
CA PHE A 161 16.77 5.13 0.94
C PHE A 161 17.02 6.44 1.68
N GLN A 162 18.09 7.17 1.36
CA GLN A 162 18.33 8.52 1.90
C GLN A 162 17.22 9.53 1.55
N HIS A 163 16.35 9.22 0.58
CA HIS A 163 15.22 10.07 0.20
C HIS A 163 13.90 9.67 0.86
N TYR A 164 13.86 8.54 1.56
CA TYR A 164 12.67 8.08 2.26
C TYR A 164 12.56 8.71 3.65
N SER A 165 11.40 9.27 3.95
CA SER A 165 11.02 9.76 5.28
C SER A 165 10.02 8.78 5.91
N PRO A 166 10.41 7.96 6.90
CA PRO A 166 9.49 7.06 7.59
C PRO A 166 8.53 7.86 8.50
N PRO A 167 7.39 7.26 8.91
CA PRO A 167 6.51 7.88 9.91
C PRO A 167 7.27 8.28 11.18
N PRO A 168 6.97 9.45 11.79
CA PRO A 168 7.74 10.02 12.91
C PRO A 168 7.42 9.37 14.27
N PHE A 169 7.03 8.10 14.28
CA PHE A 169 6.63 7.37 15.47
C PHE A 169 7.65 6.28 15.77
N SER A 170 8.47 6.51 16.79
CA SER A 170 9.43 5.55 17.33
C SER A 170 8.89 4.87 18.59
N LEU A 171 9.31 3.65 18.89
CA LEU A 171 9.05 3.00 20.17
C LEU A 171 10.35 2.92 20.97
N LEU A 172 10.26 3.08 22.29
CA LEU A 172 11.44 3.01 23.15
C LEU A 172 12.08 1.63 23.07
N GLY A 173 13.39 1.60 22.87
CA GLY A 173 14.16 0.37 22.80
C GLY A 173 14.13 -0.32 21.45
N THR A 174 13.50 0.25 20.42
CA THR A 174 13.52 -0.31 19.07
C THR A 174 14.51 0.39 18.14
N THR A 175 14.99 -0.35 17.16
CA THR A 175 15.81 0.11 16.04
C THR A 175 15.04 -0.03 14.74
N THR A 176 15.29 0.86 13.77
CA THR A 176 14.61 0.82 12.49
C THR A 176 15.39 0.00 11.47
N ALA A 177 14.67 -0.87 10.73
CA ALA A 177 15.20 -1.56 9.56
C ALA A 177 14.24 -1.39 8.39
N TYR A 178 14.75 -1.01 7.21
CA TYR A 178 13.92 -0.91 6.01
C TYR A 178 13.83 -2.22 5.24
N SER A 179 12.69 -2.44 4.61
CA SER A 179 12.50 -3.47 3.60
C SER A 179 11.73 -2.87 2.44
N PHE A 180 12.43 -2.58 1.35
CA PHE A 180 11.89 -2.11 0.09
C PHE A 180 11.55 -3.29 -0.81
N GLY A 181 10.45 -3.20 -1.54
CA GLY A 181 10.02 -4.28 -2.40
C GLY A 181 9.20 -3.84 -3.60
N ILE A 182 9.23 -4.71 -4.60
CA ILE A 182 8.40 -4.63 -5.80
C ILE A 182 7.81 -6.01 -6.02
N ALA A 183 6.52 -6.09 -6.30
CA ALA A 183 5.82 -7.36 -6.44
C ALA A 183 4.66 -7.26 -7.43
N GLY A 184 4.39 -8.33 -8.17
CA GLY A 184 3.31 -8.40 -9.14
C GLY A 184 1.94 -8.54 -8.48
N ALA A 185 0.87 -8.22 -9.22
CA ALA A 185 -0.50 -8.39 -8.75
C ALA A 185 -0.79 -9.85 -8.35
N GLY A 186 -1.56 -10.06 -7.29
CA GLY A 186 -1.94 -11.36 -6.75
C GLY A 186 -0.90 -12.02 -5.85
N SER A 187 0.34 -11.52 -5.82
CA SER A 187 1.37 -11.98 -4.90
C SER A 187 1.19 -11.37 -3.51
N GLY A 188 1.92 -11.89 -2.52
CA GLY A 188 1.98 -11.36 -1.16
C GLY A 188 2.38 -12.43 -0.14
N VAL A 189 2.55 -12.06 1.13
CA VAL A 189 2.90 -13.01 2.19
C VAL A 189 1.64 -13.51 2.92
N PRO A 190 1.50 -14.83 3.13
CA PRO A 190 0.49 -15.42 4.01
C PRO A 190 0.62 -14.94 5.45
N PHE A 191 -0.30 -15.39 6.30
CA PHE A 191 -0.28 -15.00 7.71
C PHE A 191 1.06 -15.35 8.38
N HIS A 192 1.60 -14.36 9.07
CA HIS A 192 2.78 -14.44 9.92
C HIS A 192 2.71 -13.29 10.94
N TRP A 193 3.67 -13.24 11.85
CA TRP A 193 3.82 -12.13 12.79
C TRP A 193 5.30 -11.93 13.14
N HIS A 194 5.63 -10.74 13.60
CA HIS A 194 6.92 -10.35 14.13
C HIS A 194 6.74 -9.07 14.97
N GLY A 195 7.84 -8.35 15.24
CA GLY A 195 7.83 -7.04 15.89
C GLY A 195 6.93 -6.01 15.17
N PRO A 196 6.63 -4.87 15.81
CA PRO A 196 5.81 -3.83 15.21
C PRO A 196 6.48 -3.20 14.00
N GLY A 197 5.69 -2.57 13.14
CA GLY A 197 6.23 -1.92 11.97
C GLY A 197 5.24 -1.09 11.18
N PHE A 198 5.80 -0.36 10.22
CA PHE A 198 5.07 0.45 9.26
C PHE A 198 5.24 -0.13 7.86
N SER A 199 4.23 -0.03 7.01
CA SER A 199 4.32 -0.38 5.59
C SER A 199 3.66 0.72 4.74
N GLU A 200 4.46 1.42 3.95
CA GLU A 200 4.02 2.43 2.99
C GLU A 200 3.87 1.82 1.59
N VAL A 201 2.76 2.13 0.92
CA VAL A 201 2.57 1.81 -0.51
C VAL A 201 2.99 3.02 -1.34
N ILE A 202 3.98 2.87 -2.21
CA ILE A 202 4.52 3.95 -3.06
C ILE A 202 3.78 4.00 -4.40
N TYR A 203 3.58 2.83 -5.00
CA TYR A 203 2.78 2.61 -6.19
C TYR A 203 1.93 1.35 -6.04
N GLY A 204 0.79 1.31 -6.71
CA GLY A 204 -0.16 0.20 -6.63
C GLY A 204 -1.03 0.27 -5.37
N ARG A 205 -1.62 -0.88 -5.03
CA ARG A 205 -2.51 -1.07 -3.87
C ARG A 205 -2.21 -2.40 -3.21
N LYS A 206 -2.27 -2.42 -1.88
CA LYS A 206 -2.00 -3.63 -1.09
C LYS A 206 -3.14 -3.86 -0.10
N ARG A 207 -3.83 -4.99 -0.22
CA ARG A 207 -4.83 -5.44 0.74
C ARG A 207 -4.16 -6.16 1.89
N TRP A 208 -4.56 -5.79 3.10
CA TRP A 208 -4.07 -6.38 4.35
C TRP A 208 -5.18 -7.13 5.06
N PHE A 209 -4.81 -8.23 5.69
CA PHE A 209 -5.67 -9.04 6.55
C PHE A 209 -4.98 -9.16 7.90
N LEU A 210 -5.66 -8.79 8.97
CA LEU A 210 -5.08 -8.56 10.29
C LEU A 210 -5.89 -9.29 11.36
N TYR A 211 -5.22 -10.05 12.21
CA TYR A 211 -5.80 -10.61 13.43
C TYR A 211 -4.98 -10.20 14.66
N PRO A 212 -5.65 -9.95 15.81
CA PRO A 212 -4.93 -9.70 17.04
C PRO A 212 -4.19 -10.97 17.51
N PRO A 213 -3.15 -10.84 18.35
CA PRO A 213 -2.25 -11.94 18.70
C PRO A 213 -2.96 -13.19 19.27
N GLU A 214 -4.06 -12.99 20.00
CA GLU A 214 -4.87 -14.04 20.63
C GLU A 214 -5.76 -14.83 19.66
N LYS A 215 -5.89 -14.37 18.41
CA LYS A 215 -6.75 -15.00 17.40
C LYS A 215 -5.91 -15.55 16.25
N THR A 216 -5.48 -16.80 16.40
CA THR A 216 -4.73 -17.52 15.36
C THR A 216 -5.58 -17.73 14.10
N PRO A 217 -5.14 -17.28 12.92
CA PRO A 217 -5.85 -17.53 11.67
C PRO A 217 -5.74 -18.99 11.22
N GLU A 218 -6.77 -19.48 10.51
CA GLU A 218 -6.68 -20.74 9.77
C GLU A 218 -6.06 -20.49 8.39
N PHE A 219 -4.87 -21.06 8.15
CA PHE A 219 -4.18 -20.97 6.86
C PHE A 219 -3.13 -22.08 6.71
N HIS A 220 -2.64 -22.27 5.49
CA HIS A 220 -1.53 -23.18 5.22
C HIS A 220 -0.27 -22.36 4.85
N PRO A 221 0.87 -22.53 5.56
CA PRO A 221 2.03 -21.64 5.44
C PRO A 221 2.73 -21.65 4.07
N ASN A 222 2.50 -22.67 3.26
CA ASN A 222 3.03 -22.77 1.88
C ASN A 222 2.01 -22.38 0.79
N LYS A 223 0.73 -22.15 1.13
CA LYS A 223 -0.25 -21.62 0.17
C LYS A 223 -0.11 -20.10 0.09
N THR A 224 -0.42 -19.51 -1.07
CA THR A 224 -0.41 -18.05 -1.25
C THR A 224 -1.57 -17.40 -0.49
N THR A 225 -1.45 -16.09 -0.20
CA THR A 225 -2.57 -15.30 0.30
C THR A 225 -3.74 -15.29 -0.69
N LEU A 226 -3.45 -15.33 -2.00
CA LEU A 226 -4.47 -15.42 -3.04
C LEU A 226 -5.28 -16.73 -2.93
N ALA A 227 -4.61 -17.87 -2.78
CA ALA A 227 -5.29 -19.15 -2.57
C ALA A 227 -6.10 -19.16 -1.27
N TRP A 228 -5.56 -18.57 -0.19
CA TRP A 228 -6.32 -18.41 1.06
C TRP A 228 -7.59 -17.56 0.86
N LEU A 229 -7.48 -16.44 0.13
CA LEU A 229 -8.60 -15.54 -0.16
C LEU A 229 -9.69 -16.21 -1.03
N GLN A 230 -9.31 -17.16 -1.89
CA GLN A 230 -10.23 -17.87 -2.78
C GLN A 230 -10.84 -19.10 -2.10
N ASP A 231 -10.06 -19.87 -1.35
CA ASP A 231 -10.46 -21.17 -0.82
C ASP A 231 -11.03 -21.09 0.60
N ILE A 232 -10.43 -20.26 1.46
CA ILE A 232 -10.70 -20.25 2.91
C ILE A 232 -11.54 -19.03 3.30
N TYR A 233 -11.15 -17.83 2.89
CA TYR A 233 -11.86 -16.60 3.27
C TYR A 233 -13.39 -16.64 3.02
N PRO A 234 -13.91 -17.20 1.91
CA PRO A 234 -15.36 -17.26 1.67
C PRO A 234 -16.11 -18.21 2.61
N THR A 235 -15.42 -19.17 3.24
CA THR A 235 -16.02 -20.15 4.17
C THR A 235 -16.06 -19.62 5.61
N LEU A 236 -15.34 -18.53 5.91
CA LEU A 236 -15.30 -17.94 7.24
C LEU A 236 -16.65 -17.30 7.61
N VAL A 237 -17.13 -17.64 8.80
CA VAL A 237 -18.23 -16.91 9.45
C VAL A 237 -17.83 -15.47 9.74
N PRO A 238 -18.76 -14.51 9.83
CA PRO A 238 -18.43 -13.09 10.02
C PRO A 238 -17.51 -12.81 11.22
N SER A 239 -17.70 -13.50 12.35
CA SER A 239 -16.84 -13.35 13.54
C SER A 239 -15.44 -13.92 13.38
N ALA A 240 -15.22 -14.81 12.41
CA ALA A 240 -13.93 -15.41 12.10
C ALA A 240 -13.14 -14.60 11.06
N LYS A 241 -13.78 -13.67 10.33
CA LYS A 241 -13.10 -12.81 9.36
C LYS A 241 -12.03 -11.91 10.00
N PRO A 242 -10.97 -11.55 9.26
CA PRO A 242 -9.94 -10.64 9.73
C PRO A 242 -10.46 -9.19 9.75
N LEU A 243 -9.73 -8.32 10.44
CA LEU A 243 -9.75 -6.91 10.07
C LEU A 243 -9.07 -6.80 8.70
N GLU A 244 -9.70 -6.11 7.76
CA GLU A 244 -9.14 -5.98 6.42
C GLU A 244 -9.28 -4.57 5.87
N CYS A 245 -8.31 -4.18 5.05
CA CYS A 245 -8.32 -2.92 4.36
C CYS A 245 -7.31 -2.92 3.21
N THR A 246 -7.65 -2.25 2.12
CA THR A 246 -6.72 -1.90 1.06
C THR A 246 -6.05 -0.59 1.39
N VAL A 247 -4.72 -0.66 1.49
CA VAL A 247 -3.80 0.46 1.67
C VAL A 247 -3.46 1.00 0.29
N GLN A 248 -3.77 2.27 0.06
CA GLN A 248 -3.60 2.97 -1.21
C GLN A 248 -2.19 3.59 -1.32
N ALA A 249 -1.79 3.95 -2.53
CA ALA A 249 -0.54 4.67 -2.74
C ALA A 249 -0.47 5.98 -1.92
N GLY A 250 0.62 6.17 -1.18
CA GLY A 250 0.84 7.26 -0.23
C GLY A 250 0.30 7.01 1.18
N GLU A 251 -0.41 5.90 1.43
CA GLU A 251 -0.86 5.52 2.76
C GLU A 251 0.15 4.60 3.45
N VAL A 252 0.21 4.69 4.78
CA VAL A 252 1.07 3.85 5.61
C VAL A 252 0.24 3.04 6.60
N LEU A 253 0.34 1.72 6.57
CA LEU A 253 -0.23 0.88 7.62
C LEU A 253 0.77 0.74 8.77
N TYR A 254 0.33 0.99 10.00
CA TYR A 254 0.99 0.51 11.21
C TYR A 254 0.36 -0.80 11.67
N PHE A 255 1.19 -1.80 12.01
CA PHE A 255 0.78 -3.02 12.69
C PHE A 255 1.54 -3.16 14.03
N PRO A 256 0.84 -3.45 15.15
CA PRO A 256 1.48 -3.63 16.44
C PRO A 256 2.26 -4.95 16.55
N ASP A 257 3.04 -5.08 17.63
CA ASP A 257 3.79 -6.29 17.95
C ASP A 257 2.89 -7.53 17.95
N ARG A 258 3.39 -8.63 17.35
CA ARG A 258 2.74 -9.95 17.28
C ARG A 258 1.37 -10.01 16.59
N TRP A 259 0.91 -8.93 15.96
CA TRP A 259 -0.30 -8.99 15.16
C TRP A 259 -0.09 -9.91 13.96
N TRP A 260 -0.99 -10.88 13.80
CA TRP A 260 -1.02 -11.72 12.62
C TRP A 260 -1.39 -10.87 11.42
N HIS A 261 -0.60 -10.95 10.36
CA HIS A 261 -0.87 -10.22 9.15
C HIS A 261 -0.56 -11.04 7.89
N ALA A 262 -1.44 -10.93 6.91
CA ALA A 262 -1.22 -11.37 5.53
C ALA A 262 -1.40 -10.19 4.58
N THR A 263 -0.69 -10.21 3.46
CA THR A 263 -0.74 -9.16 2.44
C THR A 263 -1.10 -9.72 1.09
N LEU A 264 -1.79 -8.94 0.27
CA LEU A 264 -2.05 -9.22 -1.14
C LEU A 264 -1.85 -7.94 -1.96
N ASN A 265 -0.94 -7.97 -2.93
CA ASN A 265 -0.77 -6.88 -3.90
C ASN A 265 -1.91 -6.96 -4.91
N LEU A 266 -2.73 -5.92 -5.03
CA LEU A 266 -3.86 -5.91 -5.97
C LEU A 266 -3.43 -5.48 -7.37
N ASP A 267 -2.34 -4.72 -7.44
CA ASP A 267 -1.65 -4.30 -8.66
C ASP A 267 -0.16 -4.64 -8.54
N THR A 268 0.62 -4.43 -9.60
CA THR A 268 2.07 -4.31 -9.43
C THR A 268 2.35 -3.20 -8.42
N SER A 269 2.96 -3.57 -7.30
CA SER A 269 3.07 -2.69 -6.13
C SER A 269 4.53 -2.45 -5.79
N VAL A 270 4.87 -1.18 -5.56
CA VAL A 270 6.15 -0.75 -4.99
C VAL A 270 5.86 -0.28 -3.57
N PHE A 271 6.61 -0.78 -2.60
CA PHE A 271 6.34 -0.54 -1.20
C PHE A 271 7.63 -0.55 -0.37
N ILE A 272 7.55 0.06 0.81
CA ILE A 272 8.63 0.05 1.78
C ILE A 272 8.07 -0.16 3.17
N SER A 273 8.66 -1.10 3.90
CA SER A 273 8.37 -1.37 5.30
C SER A 273 9.47 -0.80 6.18
N THR A 274 9.09 -0.32 7.37
CA THR A 274 10.01 0.05 8.46
C THR A 274 9.69 -0.86 9.64
N PHE A 275 10.55 -1.84 9.90
CA PHE A 275 10.45 -2.71 11.06
C PHE A 275 11.07 -2.04 12.27
N LEU A 276 10.42 -2.20 13.42
CA LEU A 276 10.89 -1.73 14.71
C LEU A 276 11.38 -2.96 15.51
N ASN A 277 12.69 -3.20 15.48
CA ASN A 277 13.35 -4.36 16.09
C ASN A 277 13.89 -4.07 17.50
#